data_AF-A0A6V7M954-F1
#
_entry.id   AF-A0A6V7M954-F1
#
_cell.length_a   1.000
_cell.length_b   1.000
_cell.length_c   1.000
_cell.angle_alpha   90.00
_cell.angle_beta   90.00
_cell.angle_gamma   90.00
#
_symmetry.space_group_name_H-M   'P 1'
#
loop_
_entity.id
_entity.type
_entity.pdbx_description
1 polymer ?
#
loop_
_entity_poly.entity_id
_entity_poly.type
_entity_poly.pdbx_seq_one_letter_code
_entity_poly.pdbx_strand_id
1 'polypeptide(L)'
;VNFRRDYPQTTQNNPSSIPELIEGFFNFYAGFEFTTSVICPLDGTSPSRQEFYQRMTERGIDCDSLKLTRLGCLQDPIQLNHNIISGWTLRELEAIKRNFVKGVEVCLDSKDNPTKFLPGILSIVAKSKVFKTPTPFVFFIRPGIFATFGFNYIFDEEEESKMIDAHWFRMIYKMLIRILEKILKLEVTMVYDEIGLKQVKFEEDTDVHSKDRDKIVLSCKGNYCLNRYRKPKFASLDPTISPIEKEGMISDKVLEELKKRKDRTSILFTCVIEKQRNPRMASVTITDRQSAHKAFNDIGGFMERKIPNLVKKEFAHMVQFEKEID
;
A
#
# COMPACT_ATOMS: atom_id res chain seq x y z
N VAL A 1 -42.31 14.17 4.67
CA VAL A 1 -41.89 14.72 5.97
C VAL A 1 -43.13 15.06 6.78
N ASN A 2 -43.36 14.36 7.89
CA ASN A 2 -44.54 14.55 8.75
C ASN A 2 -44.32 15.80 9.62
N PHE A 3 -44.84 16.95 9.19
CA PHE A 3 -44.81 18.21 9.94
C PHE A 3 -45.96 18.29 10.96
N ARG A 4 -46.18 17.24 11.77
CA ARG A 4 -47.15 17.35 12.87
C ARG A 4 -46.59 18.33 13.89
N ARG A 5 -47.35 19.37 14.23
CA ARG A 5 -47.02 20.38 15.26
C ARG A 5 -46.89 19.77 16.66
N ASP A 6 -47.34 18.53 16.80
CA ASP A 6 -47.44 17.74 18.01
C ASP A 6 -46.27 16.74 18.16
N TYR A 7 -45.21 16.88 17.34
CA TYR A 7 -43.98 16.13 17.58
C TYR A 7 -43.40 16.60 18.94
N PRO A 8 -43.25 15.71 19.94
CA PRO A 8 -42.76 16.12 21.24
C PRO A 8 -41.38 16.73 21.06
N GLN A 9 -41.19 17.97 21.53
CA GLN A 9 -39.88 18.60 21.56
C GLN A 9 -38.94 17.71 22.37
N THR A 10 -38.01 17.05 21.69
CA THR A 10 -37.03 16.14 22.30
C THR A 10 -36.11 16.87 23.30
N THR A 11 -36.08 18.20 23.26
CA THR A 11 -35.36 19.05 24.22
C THR A 11 -35.92 18.98 25.64
N GLN A 12 -37.18 18.55 25.86
CA GLN A 12 -37.73 18.43 27.22
C GLN A 12 -37.35 17.11 27.92
N ASN A 13 -36.90 16.09 27.18
CA ASN A 13 -36.68 14.73 27.71
C ASN A 13 -35.22 14.24 27.68
N ASN A 14 -34.29 15.04 27.14
CA ASN A 14 -32.86 14.70 27.16
C ASN A 14 -32.07 15.81 27.88
N PRO A 15 -31.54 15.56 29.09
CA PRO A 15 -30.78 16.54 29.86
C PRO A 15 -29.31 16.67 29.40
N SER A 16 -28.87 15.91 28.39
CA SER A 16 -27.48 15.94 27.93
C SER A 16 -27.09 17.30 27.34
N SER A 17 -25.88 17.73 27.73
CA SER A 17 -25.19 18.87 27.16
C SER A 17 -24.70 18.61 25.73
N ILE A 18 -24.33 19.66 24.99
CA ILE A 18 -23.79 19.54 23.62
C ILE A 18 -22.56 18.61 23.56
N PRO A 19 -21.55 18.70 24.46
CA PRO A 19 -20.43 17.76 24.45
C PRO A 19 -20.85 16.31 24.66
N GLU A 20 -21.79 16.04 25.55
CA GLU A 20 -22.31 14.69 25.80
C GLU A 20 -23.09 14.14 24.58
N LEU A 21 -23.84 15.00 23.89
CA LEU A 21 -24.52 14.63 22.63
C LEU A 21 -23.52 14.29 21.52
N ILE A 22 -22.42 15.06 21.42
CA ILE A 22 -21.35 14.82 20.43
C ILE A 22 -20.57 13.54 20.78
N GLU A 23 -20.25 13.32 22.07
CA GLU A 23 -19.64 12.08 22.55
C GLU A 23 -20.54 10.88 22.22
N GLY A 24 -21.83 10.97 22.52
CA GLY A 24 -22.82 9.95 22.19
C GLY A 24 -22.92 9.66 20.70
N PHE A 25 -22.90 10.70 19.85
CA PHE A 25 -22.85 10.56 18.40
C PHE A 25 -21.62 9.79 17.93
N PHE A 26 -20.42 10.17 18.40
CA PHE A 26 -19.18 9.47 18.04
C PHE A 26 -19.17 8.04 18.54
N ASN A 27 -19.58 7.81 19.79
CA ASN A 27 -19.58 6.49 20.39
C ASN A 27 -20.55 5.53 19.69
N PHE A 28 -21.76 6.00 19.36
CA PHE A 28 -22.74 5.22 18.61
C PHE A 28 -22.17 4.74 17.27
N TYR A 29 -21.65 5.67 16.46
CA TYR A 29 -21.15 5.31 15.13
C TYR A 29 -19.77 4.64 15.12
N ALA A 30 -18.98 4.79 16.18
CA ALA A 30 -17.74 4.03 16.36
C ALA A 30 -18.01 2.53 16.54
N GLY A 31 -19.09 2.17 17.24
CA GLY A 31 -19.54 0.79 17.44
C GLY A 31 -20.54 0.28 16.39
N PHE A 32 -20.99 1.12 15.46
CA PHE A 32 -22.06 0.75 14.53
C PHE A 32 -21.60 -0.27 13.47
N GLU A 33 -22.45 -1.26 13.20
CA GLU A 33 -22.23 -2.30 12.20
C GLU A 33 -22.96 -1.98 10.89
N PHE A 34 -22.31 -1.16 10.05
CA PHE A 34 -22.85 -0.66 8.78
C PHE A 34 -23.21 -1.77 7.77
N THR A 35 -22.53 -2.93 7.86
CA THR A 35 -22.70 -4.05 6.93
C THR A 35 -23.93 -4.90 7.23
N THR A 36 -24.45 -4.86 8.46
CA THR A 36 -25.57 -5.70 8.91
C THR A 36 -26.81 -4.89 9.29
N SER A 37 -26.63 -3.60 9.59
CA SER A 37 -27.68 -2.71 10.07
C SER A 37 -27.99 -1.58 9.08
N VAL A 38 -29.20 -1.04 9.15
CA VAL A 38 -29.68 0.10 8.36
C VAL A 38 -29.87 1.29 9.29
N ILE A 39 -29.34 2.47 8.94
CA ILE A 39 -29.68 3.70 9.65
C ILE A 39 -31.01 4.19 9.09
N CYS A 40 -32.06 4.21 9.90
CA CYS A 40 -33.42 4.60 9.49
C CYS A 40 -33.88 5.86 10.23
N PRO A 41 -33.60 7.07 9.70
CA PRO A 41 -34.06 8.32 10.31
C PRO A 41 -35.59 8.44 10.37
N LEU A 42 -36.32 7.83 9.44
CA LEU A 42 -37.79 7.85 9.44
C LEU A 42 -38.36 7.26 10.73
N ASP A 43 -37.82 6.12 11.17
CA ASP A 43 -38.28 5.42 12.38
C ASP A 43 -37.45 5.78 13.62
N GLY A 44 -36.34 6.52 13.45
CA GLY A 44 -35.38 6.79 14.52
C GLY A 44 -34.70 5.53 15.08
N THR A 45 -34.63 4.44 14.30
CA THR A 45 -34.08 3.15 14.72
C THR A 45 -32.98 2.66 13.79
N SER A 46 -32.27 1.61 14.20
CA SER A 46 -31.26 0.94 13.37
C SER A 46 -31.52 -0.56 13.25
N PRO A 47 -32.58 -0.97 12.51
CA PRO A 47 -32.91 -2.38 12.35
C PRO A 47 -31.84 -3.14 11.57
N SER A 48 -31.83 -4.46 11.73
CA SER A 48 -31.07 -5.34 10.83
C SER A 48 -31.58 -5.19 9.39
N ARG A 49 -30.76 -5.50 8.39
CA ARG A 49 -31.18 -5.43 6.98
C ARG A 49 -32.41 -6.29 6.67
N GLN A 50 -32.50 -7.48 7.28
CA GLN A 50 -33.63 -8.39 7.10
C GLN A 50 -34.92 -7.79 7.69
N GLU A 51 -34.83 -7.29 8.91
CA GLU A 51 -35.96 -6.64 9.59
C GLU A 51 -36.41 -5.38 8.83
N PHE A 52 -35.45 -4.57 8.37
CA PHE A 52 -35.74 -3.40 7.57
C PHE A 52 -36.46 -3.75 6.26
N TYR A 53 -35.98 -4.76 5.54
CA TYR A 53 -36.62 -5.24 4.31
C TYR A 53 -38.07 -5.64 4.56
N GLN A 54 -38.32 -6.44 5.60
CA GLN A 54 -39.67 -6.85 5.97
C GLN A 54 -40.59 -5.65 6.26
N ARG A 55 -40.15 -4.70 7.09
CA ARG A 55 -40.93 -3.49 7.42
C ARG A 55 -41.29 -2.67 6.17
N MET A 56 -40.38 -2.59 5.22
CA MET A 56 -40.57 -1.82 4.00
C MET A 56 -41.53 -2.52 3.03
N THR A 57 -41.45 -3.84 2.91
CA THR A 57 -42.42 -4.65 2.16
C THR A 57 -43.82 -4.54 2.76
N GLU A 58 -43.97 -4.59 4.09
CA GLU A 58 -45.25 -4.39 4.78
C GLU A 58 -45.85 -2.99 4.52
N ARG A 59 -45.00 -1.99 4.30
CA ARG A 59 -45.40 -0.62 3.91
C ARG A 59 -45.69 -0.46 2.41
N GLY A 60 -45.56 -1.53 1.62
CA GLY A 60 -45.75 -1.51 0.16
C GLY A 60 -44.67 -0.74 -0.59
N ILE A 61 -43.46 -0.61 -0.02
CA ILE A 61 -42.34 0.12 -0.61
C ILE A 61 -41.38 -0.85 -1.28
N ASP A 62 -41.08 -0.59 -2.56
CA ASP A 62 -40.06 -1.33 -3.30
C ASP A 62 -38.66 -1.08 -2.70
N CYS A 63 -38.00 -2.17 -2.33
CA CYS A 63 -36.68 -2.17 -1.69
C CYS A 63 -35.54 -2.39 -2.67
N ASP A 64 -35.81 -2.74 -3.93
CA ASP A 64 -34.76 -3.09 -4.89
C ASP A 64 -33.85 -1.89 -5.17
N SER A 65 -34.42 -0.68 -5.19
CA SER A 65 -33.68 0.57 -5.37
C SER A 65 -32.82 0.97 -4.16
N LEU A 66 -33.08 0.44 -2.97
CA LEU A 66 -32.27 0.68 -1.76
C LEU A 66 -30.90 0.00 -1.83
N LYS A 67 -30.76 -1.02 -2.69
CA LYS A 67 -29.53 -1.80 -2.89
C LYS A 67 -28.96 -2.27 -1.55
N LEU A 68 -29.78 -2.95 -0.75
CA LEU A 68 -29.43 -3.44 0.60
C LEU A 68 -28.27 -4.46 0.60
N THR A 69 -27.76 -4.89 -0.55
CA THR A 69 -26.53 -5.67 -0.70
C THR A 69 -25.25 -4.84 -0.62
N ARG A 70 -25.34 -3.50 -0.70
CA ARG A 70 -24.19 -2.58 -0.59
C ARG A 70 -23.65 -2.52 0.84
N LEU A 71 -22.45 -1.98 1.02
CA LEU A 71 -21.71 -2.07 2.29
C LEU A 71 -22.30 -1.25 3.45
N GLY A 72 -23.15 -0.25 3.16
CA GLY A 72 -23.87 0.53 4.15
C GLY A 72 -25.24 0.96 3.63
N CYS A 73 -26.16 1.25 4.56
CA CYS A 73 -27.47 1.80 4.23
C CYS A 73 -27.86 2.92 5.20
N LEU A 74 -28.06 4.11 4.64
CA LEU A 74 -28.67 5.25 5.28
C LEU A 74 -29.93 5.58 4.49
N GLN A 75 -31.08 5.25 5.04
CA GLN A 75 -32.36 5.49 4.39
C GLN A 75 -32.64 6.99 4.32
N ASP A 76 -33.04 7.45 3.15
CA ASP A 76 -33.61 8.78 3.01
C ASP A 76 -35.01 8.82 3.68
N PRO A 77 -35.26 9.77 4.60
CA PRO A 77 -36.54 9.84 5.33
C PRO A 77 -37.72 10.33 4.47
N ILE A 78 -37.49 10.73 3.22
CA ILE A 78 -38.50 11.21 2.27
C ILE A 78 -38.59 10.24 1.09
N GLN A 79 -37.48 9.99 0.42
CA GLN A 79 -37.37 9.02 -0.68
C GLN A 79 -37.10 7.64 -0.08
N LEU A 80 -38.13 7.02 0.48
CA LEU A 80 -37.98 5.83 1.34
C LEU A 80 -37.32 4.63 0.64
N ASN A 81 -37.30 4.64 -0.69
CA ASN A 81 -36.65 3.65 -1.55
C ASN A 81 -35.21 4.06 -1.96
N HIS A 82 -34.64 5.10 -1.35
CA HIS A 82 -33.31 5.64 -1.63
C HIS A 82 -32.34 5.44 -0.46
N ASN A 83 -31.13 4.96 -0.80
CA ASN A 83 -30.01 4.81 0.13
C ASN A 83 -28.95 5.86 -0.18
N ILE A 84 -28.80 6.82 0.73
CA ILE A 84 -27.94 8.00 0.60
C ILE A 84 -26.46 7.61 0.48
N ILE A 85 -26.04 6.53 1.14
CA ILE A 85 -24.64 6.07 1.16
C ILE A 85 -24.40 4.85 0.26
N SER A 86 -25.31 4.57 -0.68
CA SER A 86 -25.20 3.42 -1.59
C SER A 86 -23.94 3.43 -2.47
N GLY A 87 -23.34 4.60 -2.69
CA GLY A 87 -22.08 4.78 -3.43
C GLY A 87 -20.81 4.59 -2.62
N TRP A 88 -20.90 4.44 -1.29
CA TRP A 88 -19.71 4.36 -0.44
C TRP A 88 -19.01 3.01 -0.58
N THR A 89 -17.69 3.08 -0.68
CA THR A 89 -16.77 1.95 -0.68
C THR A 89 -16.46 1.47 0.74
N LEU A 90 -15.93 0.24 0.87
CA LEU A 90 -15.49 -0.29 2.16
C LEU A 90 -14.48 0.63 2.82
N ARG A 91 -13.55 1.17 2.01
CA ARG A 91 -12.51 2.09 2.46
C ARG A 91 -13.09 3.35 3.08
N GLU A 92 -14.15 3.92 2.50
CA GLU A 92 -14.80 5.12 3.01
C GLU A 92 -15.54 4.84 4.32
N LEU A 93 -16.24 3.70 4.41
CA LEU A 93 -16.92 3.26 5.64
C LEU A 93 -15.93 2.97 6.78
N GLU A 94 -14.81 2.31 6.50
CA GLU A 94 -13.77 2.12 7.51
C GLU A 94 -13.11 3.45 7.91
N ALA A 95 -12.92 4.37 6.94
CA ALA A 95 -12.33 5.67 7.23
C ALA A 95 -13.23 6.51 8.14
N ILE A 96 -14.55 6.51 7.89
CA ILE A 96 -15.48 7.23 8.76
C ILE A 96 -15.57 6.57 10.14
N LYS A 97 -15.60 5.23 10.23
CA LYS A 97 -15.61 4.50 11.52
C LYS A 97 -14.37 4.84 12.35
N ARG A 98 -13.18 4.88 11.73
CA ARG A 98 -11.94 5.34 12.41
C ARG A 98 -12.01 6.78 12.90
N ASN A 99 -12.65 7.67 12.15
CA ASN A 99 -12.82 9.07 12.58
C ASN A 99 -13.78 9.17 13.77
N PHE A 100 -14.82 8.34 13.82
CA PHE A 100 -15.69 8.24 14.98
C PHE A 100 -14.95 7.74 16.23
N VAL A 101 -14.11 6.70 16.10
CA VAL A 101 -13.25 6.22 17.20
C VAL A 101 -12.34 7.35 17.73
N LYS A 102 -11.68 8.09 16.85
CA LYS A 102 -10.88 9.27 17.24
C LYS A 102 -11.72 10.37 17.88
N GLY A 103 -12.96 10.53 17.42
CA GLY A 103 -13.93 11.45 18.02
C GLY A 103 -14.20 11.10 19.48
N VAL A 104 -14.38 9.81 19.79
CA VAL A 104 -14.53 9.31 21.16
C VAL A 104 -13.28 9.64 21.98
N GLU A 105 -12.08 9.32 21.48
CA GLU A 105 -10.81 9.62 22.17
C GLU A 105 -10.69 11.11 22.51
N VAL A 106 -10.95 12.00 21.55
CA VAL A 106 -10.93 13.45 21.78
C VAL A 106 -11.95 13.87 22.82
N CYS A 107 -13.16 13.30 22.81
CA CYS A 107 -14.18 13.59 23.81
C CYS A 107 -13.70 13.19 25.21
N LEU A 108 -13.13 11.99 25.37
CA LEU A 108 -12.57 11.51 26.63
C LEU A 108 -11.43 12.39 27.14
N ASP A 109 -10.46 12.71 26.28
CA ASP A 109 -9.31 13.57 26.63
C ASP A 109 -9.73 15.00 27.00
N SER A 110 -10.85 15.47 26.44
CA SER A 110 -11.37 16.81 26.70
C SER A 110 -12.16 16.95 27.99
N LYS A 111 -12.53 15.84 28.66
CA LYS A 111 -13.21 15.87 29.96
C LYS A 111 -12.36 16.59 31.01
N ASP A 112 -11.05 16.39 30.95
CA ASP A 112 -10.08 17.03 31.84
C ASP A 112 -9.62 18.42 31.34
N ASN A 113 -9.87 18.75 30.07
CA ASN A 113 -9.49 20.03 29.48
C ASN A 113 -10.48 20.48 28.38
N PRO A 114 -11.58 21.15 28.76
CA PRO A 114 -12.64 21.55 27.82
C PRO A 114 -12.17 22.47 26.69
N THR A 115 -11.12 23.27 26.91
CA THR A 115 -10.56 24.18 25.89
C THR A 115 -9.96 23.44 24.69
N LYS A 116 -9.62 22.15 24.85
CA LYS A 116 -9.06 21.30 23.79
C LYS A 116 -10.13 20.57 22.96
N PHE A 117 -11.40 20.62 23.36
CA PHE A 117 -12.49 19.89 22.71
C PHE A 117 -12.67 20.27 21.23
N LEU A 118 -12.97 21.56 20.95
CA LEU A 118 -13.19 22.04 19.58
C LEU A 118 -11.93 21.92 18.70
N PRO A 119 -10.73 22.35 19.15
CA PRO A 119 -9.50 22.11 18.40
C PRO A 119 -9.25 20.62 18.12
N GLY A 120 -9.53 19.76 19.10
CA GLY A 120 -9.41 18.31 18.99
C GLY A 120 -10.29 17.76 17.88
N ILE A 121 -11.60 18.04 17.91
CA ILE A 121 -12.58 17.57 16.94
C ILE A 121 -12.24 18.06 15.53
N LEU A 122 -11.96 19.35 15.38
CA LEU A 122 -11.61 19.94 14.08
C LEU A 122 -10.26 19.40 13.56
N SER A 123 -9.36 18.98 14.45
CA SER A 123 -8.10 18.35 14.06
C SER A 123 -8.23 16.91 13.59
N ILE A 124 -9.35 16.21 13.85
CA ILE A 124 -9.59 14.85 13.35
C ILE A 124 -9.48 14.85 11.82
N VAL A 125 -10.06 15.86 11.16
CA VAL A 125 -10.03 16.04 9.70
C VAL A 125 -8.67 16.54 9.21
N ALA A 126 -8.05 17.48 9.95
CA ALA A 126 -6.74 18.05 9.57
C ALA A 126 -5.58 17.03 9.70
N LYS A 127 -5.67 16.12 10.67
CA LYS A 127 -4.74 14.99 10.87
C LYS A 127 -5.19 13.73 10.13
N SER A 128 -6.41 13.69 9.59
CA SER A 128 -6.81 12.72 8.56
C SER A 128 -6.38 13.15 7.16
N LYS A 129 -5.22 13.80 7.02
CA LYS A 129 -4.36 13.43 5.90
C LYS A 129 -4.13 11.95 6.09
N VAL A 130 -4.98 11.16 5.44
CA VAL A 130 -4.98 9.70 5.42
C VAL A 130 -3.53 9.30 5.55
N PHE A 131 -3.15 8.71 6.68
CA PHE A 131 -2.02 7.78 6.67
C PHE A 131 -2.51 6.72 5.69
N LYS A 132 -2.33 6.99 4.39
CA LYS A 132 -2.35 5.98 3.37
C LYS A 132 -1.19 5.14 3.89
N THR A 133 -1.49 3.97 4.45
CA THR A 133 -0.54 2.87 4.36
C THR A 133 -0.04 2.95 2.93
N PRO A 134 1.22 3.34 2.69
CA PRO A 134 1.63 3.73 1.36
C PRO A 134 1.30 2.56 0.46
N THR A 135 0.44 2.79 -0.54
CA THR A 135 0.03 1.72 -1.42
C THR A 135 1.31 1.09 -1.94
N PRO A 136 1.51 -0.22 -1.78
CA PRO A 136 2.72 -0.84 -2.25
C PRO A 136 2.84 -0.58 -3.75
N PHE A 137 4.05 -0.24 -4.20
CA PHE A 137 4.30 -0.17 -5.63
C PHE A 137 4.61 -1.58 -6.10
N VAL A 138 3.90 -2.02 -7.14
CA VAL A 138 4.05 -3.34 -7.74
C VAL A 138 4.42 -3.16 -9.20
N PHE A 139 5.51 -3.77 -9.62
CA PHE A 139 5.89 -3.83 -11.03
C PHE A 139 6.42 -5.21 -11.39
N PHE A 140 6.42 -5.49 -12.69
CA PHE A 140 6.71 -6.83 -13.21
C PHE A 140 7.91 -6.79 -14.14
N ILE A 141 8.79 -7.78 -13.99
CA ILE A 141 9.90 -8.02 -14.91
C ILE A 141 9.63 -9.34 -15.63
N ARG A 142 9.54 -9.27 -16.95
CA ARG A 142 9.32 -10.45 -17.80
C ARG A 142 10.67 -10.97 -18.34
N PRO A 143 10.85 -12.29 -18.46
CA PRO A 143 12.07 -12.88 -18.99
C PRO A 143 12.34 -12.48 -20.45
N GLY A 144 11.28 -12.42 -21.28
CA GLY A 144 11.40 -12.09 -22.70
C GLY A 144 12.42 -13.00 -23.42
N ILE A 145 13.21 -12.42 -24.31
CA ILE A 145 14.27 -13.10 -25.07
C ILE A 145 15.49 -13.51 -24.23
N PHE A 146 15.53 -13.15 -22.94
CA PHE A 146 16.71 -13.32 -22.08
C PHE A 146 16.57 -14.51 -21.10
N ALA A 147 15.51 -15.31 -21.24
CA ALA A 147 15.25 -16.44 -20.36
C ALA A 147 16.41 -17.45 -20.31
N THR A 148 17.08 -17.64 -21.45
CA THR A 148 18.14 -18.64 -21.67
C THR A 148 19.55 -18.05 -21.68
N PHE A 149 19.71 -16.75 -21.43
CA PHE A 149 21.03 -16.12 -21.45
C PHE A 149 21.94 -16.70 -20.36
N GLY A 150 23.17 -17.09 -20.73
CA GLY A 150 24.14 -17.75 -19.83
C GLY A 150 23.83 -19.21 -19.51
N PHE A 151 22.77 -19.79 -20.09
CA PHE A 151 22.39 -21.19 -19.88
C PHE A 151 22.94 -22.07 -21.02
N ASN A 152 24.12 -22.64 -20.83
CA ASN A 152 24.81 -23.48 -21.81
C ASN A 152 24.80 -24.97 -21.39
N TYR A 153 23.62 -25.59 -21.27
CA TYR A 153 23.55 -27.03 -21.01
C TYR A 153 22.39 -27.68 -21.74
N ILE A 154 22.63 -28.87 -22.28
CA ILE A 154 21.65 -29.74 -22.92
C ILE A 154 21.15 -30.72 -21.83
N PHE A 155 19.89 -30.62 -21.44
CA PHE A 155 19.22 -31.53 -20.49
C PHE A 155 17.91 -32.05 -21.10
N ASP A 156 17.24 -32.99 -20.42
CA ASP A 156 15.87 -33.39 -20.76
C ASP A 156 14.89 -32.21 -20.57
N GLU A 157 13.92 -32.06 -21.48
CA GLU A 157 13.07 -30.85 -21.65
C GLU A 157 12.38 -30.35 -20.35
N GLU A 158 11.99 -31.24 -19.44
CA GLU A 158 11.28 -30.87 -18.20
C GLU A 158 12.20 -30.34 -17.09
N GLU A 159 13.43 -30.85 -16.99
CA GLU A 159 14.42 -30.36 -16.01
C GLU A 159 15.05 -29.06 -16.49
N GLU A 160 15.25 -28.93 -17.81
CA GLU A 160 15.77 -27.73 -18.45
C GLU A 160 14.91 -26.50 -18.13
N SER A 161 13.59 -26.60 -18.28
CA SER A 161 12.65 -25.50 -18.01
C SER A 161 12.73 -25.00 -16.56
N LYS A 162 12.81 -25.91 -15.57
CA LYS A 162 12.92 -25.56 -14.15
C LYS A 162 14.27 -24.90 -13.81
N MET A 163 15.35 -25.37 -14.42
CA MET A 163 16.69 -24.82 -14.21
C MET A 163 16.84 -23.43 -14.86
N ILE A 164 16.37 -23.26 -16.09
CA ILE A 164 16.32 -21.96 -16.78
C ILE A 164 15.51 -20.96 -15.94
N ASP A 165 14.38 -21.40 -15.38
CA ASP A 165 13.54 -20.61 -14.49
C ASP A 165 14.26 -20.14 -13.23
N ALA A 166 14.99 -21.05 -12.56
CA ALA A 166 15.76 -20.75 -11.36
C ALA A 166 16.94 -19.82 -11.66
N HIS A 167 17.67 -20.09 -12.76
CA HIS A 167 18.78 -19.27 -13.20
C HIS A 167 18.34 -17.84 -13.53
N TRP A 168 17.30 -17.70 -14.36
CA TRP A 168 16.76 -16.40 -14.72
C TRP A 168 16.27 -15.62 -13.48
N PHE A 169 15.53 -16.25 -12.58
CA PHE A 169 15.07 -15.59 -11.36
C PHE A 169 16.24 -15.15 -10.48
N ARG A 170 17.31 -15.97 -10.43
CA ARG A 170 18.56 -15.63 -9.75
C ARG A 170 19.22 -14.38 -10.31
N MET A 171 19.31 -14.27 -11.62
CA MET A 171 19.82 -13.08 -12.29
C MET A 171 19.00 -11.85 -11.96
N ILE A 172 17.65 -11.96 -11.96
CA ILE A 172 16.77 -10.83 -11.65
C ILE A 172 16.99 -10.29 -10.25
N TYR A 173 16.98 -11.13 -9.21
CA TYR A 173 17.11 -10.61 -7.85
C TYR A 173 18.52 -10.03 -7.60
N LYS A 174 19.59 -10.65 -8.14
CA LYS A 174 20.95 -10.10 -8.08
C LYS A 174 21.03 -8.72 -8.75
N MET A 175 20.42 -8.58 -9.94
CA MET A 175 20.38 -7.31 -10.66
C MET A 175 19.61 -6.24 -9.87
N LEU A 176 18.50 -6.61 -9.25
CA LEU A 176 17.73 -5.70 -8.39
C LEU A 176 18.53 -5.24 -7.18
N ILE A 177 19.29 -6.13 -6.53
CA ILE A 177 20.22 -5.75 -5.44
C ILE A 177 21.25 -4.75 -5.97
N ARG A 178 21.91 -5.03 -7.10
CA ARG A 178 22.88 -4.10 -7.70
C ARG A 178 22.26 -2.75 -8.04
N ILE A 179 21.02 -2.71 -8.53
CA ILE A 179 20.29 -1.46 -8.79
C ILE A 179 20.04 -0.69 -7.49
N LEU A 180 19.53 -1.35 -6.44
CA LEU A 180 19.25 -0.74 -5.15
C LEU A 180 20.54 -0.16 -4.52
N GLU A 181 21.64 -0.89 -4.59
CA GLU A 181 22.93 -0.48 -4.01
C GLU A 181 23.66 0.56 -4.86
N LYS A 182 23.79 0.36 -6.19
CA LYS A 182 24.60 1.23 -7.04
C LYS A 182 23.88 2.49 -7.49
N ILE A 183 22.56 2.40 -7.74
CA ILE A 183 21.77 3.52 -8.30
C ILE A 183 21.01 4.25 -7.20
N LEU A 184 20.41 3.53 -6.25
CA LEU A 184 19.68 4.17 -5.15
C LEU A 184 20.56 4.41 -3.92
N LYS A 185 21.78 3.85 -3.88
CA LYS A 185 22.76 3.99 -2.78
C LYS A 185 22.15 3.58 -1.44
N LEU A 186 21.40 2.48 -1.47
CA LEU A 186 20.77 1.88 -0.30
C LEU A 186 21.65 0.77 0.26
N GLU A 187 21.61 0.62 1.57
CA GLU A 187 22.05 -0.57 2.28
C GLU A 187 20.94 -1.63 2.13
N VAL A 188 21.27 -2.76 1.51
CA VAL A 188 20.32 -3.84 1.22
C VAL A 188 20.70 -5.06 2.05
N THR A 189 19.74 -5.59 2.80
CA THR A 189 19.91 -6.81 3.58
C THR A 189 18.85 -7.83 3.18
N MET A 190 19.25 -9.07 2.90
CA MET A 190 18.30 -10.15 2.67
C MET A 190 17.69 -10.58 4.01
N VAL A 191 16.37 -10.58 4.08
CA VAL A 191 15.61 -11.07 5.24
C VAL A 191 14.99 -12.39 4.81
N TYR A 192 15.48 -13.50 5.33
CA TYR A 192 14.78 -14.77 5.23
C TYR A 192 13.63 -14.76 6.24
N ASP A 193 12.48 -15.31 5.88
CA ASP A 193 11.33 -15.45 6.78
C ASP A 193 11.72 -16.42 7.91
N GLU A 194 12.28 -15.89 9.00
CA GLU A 194 12.55 -16.65 10.21
C GLU A 194 11.23 -16.85 10.97
N ILE A 195 10.50 -17.93 10.65
CA ILE A 195 10.00 -18.76 11.76
C ILE A 195 11.25 -19.45 12.32
N GLY A 196 11.97 -18.71 13.16
CA GLY A 196 13.09 -19.13 14.00
C GLY A 196 14.21 -19.92 13.32
N LEU A 197 15.33 -19.28 13.00
CA LEU A 197 16.68 -19.81 13.23
C LEU A 197 17.73 -18.76 12.82
N LYS A 198 18.31 -18.16 13.86
CA LYS A 198 19.63 -17.52 13.96
C LYS A 198 20.42 -17.37 12.65
N GLN A 199 20.76 -16.11 12.34
CA GLN A 199 21.93 -15.67 11.59
C GLN A 199 23.00 -16.75 11.37
N VAL A 200 22.96 -17.41 10.20
CA VAL A 200 24.05 -18.26 9.73
C VAL A 200 24.89 -17.45 8.75
N LYS A 201 26.16 -17.24 9.12
CA LYS A 201 27.20 -16.77 8.20
C LYS A 201 27.32 -17.78 7.07
N PHE A 202 27.47 -17.27 5.86
CA PHE A 202 27.68 -18.03 4.63
C PHE A 202 28.90 -18.95 4.78
N GLU A 203 28.66 -20.26 4.92
CA GLU A 203 29.57 -21.29 4.42
C GLU A 203 28.84 -21.97 3.25
N GLU A 204 29.56 -22.04 2.14
CA GLU A 204 29.18 -22.78 0.95
C GLU A 204 29.00 -24.24 1.33
N ASP A 205 27.80 -24.80 1.15
CA ASP A 205 27.67 -26.16 0.64
C ASP A 205 26.23 -26.47 0.22
N THR A 206 26.17 -27.31 -0.81
CA THR A 206 24.99 -27.78 -1.51
C THR A 206 24.10 -28.64 -0.61
N ASP A 207 22.88 -28.18 -0.34
CA ASP A 207 21.82 -29.05 0.17
C ASP A 207 20.60 -29.04 -0.76
N VAL A 208 20.23 -30.25 -1.19
CA VAL A 208 19.39 -30.62 -2.33
C VAL A 208 17.89 -30.60 -1.98
N HIS A 209 17.52 -30.17 -0.77
CA HIS A 209 16.13 -30.23 -0.29
C HIS A 209 15.56 -28.96 0.36
N SER A 210 16.00 -27.76 -0.03
CA SER A 210 15.28 -26.52 0.35
C SER A 210 14.11 -26.23 -0.61
N LYS A 211 12.90 -26.59 -0.19
CA LYS A 211 11.62 -26.25 -0.87
C LYS A 211 11.46 -24.73 -1.01
N ASP A 212 11.07 -24.30 -2.22
CA ASP A 212 10.60 -22.96 -2.64
C ASP A 212 11.43 -21.72 -2.28
N ARG A 213 12.44 -21.42 -3.12
CA ARG A 213 13.03 -20.07 -3.26
C ARG A 213 12.22 -19.19 -4.23
N ASP A 214 10.90 -19.29 -4.21
CA ASP A 214 10.03 -18.53 -5.11
C ASP A 214 9.80 -17.09 -4.61
N LYS A 215 10.30 -16.72 -3.42
CA LYS A 215 10.18 -15.39 -2.82
C LYS A 215 11.47 -14.95 -2.14
N ILE A 216 11.93 -13.74 -2.44
CA ILE A 216 13.07 -13.06 -1.82
C ILE A 216 12.58 -11.78 -1.17
N VAL A 217 12.93 -11.55 0.10
CA VAL A 217 12.58 -10.33 0.84
C VAL A 217 13.85 -9.56 1.16
N LEU A 218 13.88 -8.29 0.79
CA LEU A 218 14.99 -7.37 1.01
C LEU A 218 14.55 -6.24 1.92
N SER A 219 15.32 -5.96 2.96
CA SER A 219 15.20 -4.74 3.75
C SER A 219 16.16 -3.69 3.20
N CYS A 220 15.62 -2.57 2.76
CA CYS A 220 16.34 -1.50 2.06
C CYS A 220 16.35 -0.23 2.91
N LYS A 221 17.54 0.22 3.30
CA LYS A 221 17.73 1.39 4.16
C LYS A 221 18.62 2.43 3.49
N GLY A 222 18.31 3.71 3.66
CA GLY A 222 19.12 4.80 3.09
C GLY A 222 18.88 6.13 3.77
N ASN A 223 19.73 7.11 3.44
CA ASN A 223 19.70 8.45 4.04
C ASN A 223 19.53 9.59 3.02
N TYR A 224 19.40 9.27 1.73
CA TYR A 224 19.33 10.26 0.66
C TYR A 224 18.33 9.86 -0.42
N CYS A 225 17.42 10.76 -0.79
CA CYS A 225 16.45 10.53 -1.85
C CYS A 225 16.98 11.02 -3.21
N LEU A 226 17.86 10.23 -3.84
CA LEU A 226 18.60 10.63 -5.05
C LEU A 226 17.70 10.95 -6.25
N ASN A 227 16.54 10.30 -6.35
CA ASN A 227 15.64 10.37 -7.51
C ASN A 227 15.14 11.78 -7.83
N ARG A 228 15.00 12.64 -6.81
CA ARG A 228 14.52 14.02 -6.96
C ARG A 228 15.47 14.94 -7.72
N TYR A 229 16.76 14.60 -7.72
CA TYR A 229 17.83 15.50 -8.17
C TYR A 229 18.56 14.97 -9.40
N ARG A 230 18.08 13.86 -9.99
CA ARG A 230 18.64 13.33 -11.24
C ARG A 230 18.30 14.27 -12.40
N LYS A 231 19.32 14.89 -13.00
CA LYS A 231 19.18 15.70 -14.22
C LYS A 231 19.60 14.89 -15.45
N PRO A 232 18.94 15.08 -16.61
CA PRO A 232 19.26 14.35 -17.85
C PRO A 232 20.64 14.68 -18.45
N LYS A 233 21.34 15.71 -17.95
CA LYS A 233 22.61 16.21 -18.50
C LYS A 233 23.85 15.34 -18.24
N PHE A 234 23.72 14.20 -17.57
CA PHE A 234 24.85 13.34 -17.20
C PHE A 234 25.06 12.13 -18.15
N ALA A 235 24.54 12.18 -19.37
CA ALA A 235 24.69 11.09 -20.33
C ALA A 235 26.14 10.96 -20.82
N SER A 236 26.86 9.94 -20.34
CA SER A 236 28.08 9.44 -21.00
C SER A 236 27.72 8.75 -22.33
N LEU A 237 28.53 8.94 -23.36
CA LEU A 237 28.36 8.37 -24.72
C LEU A 237 29.05 7.01 -24.90
N ASP A 238 29.78 6.53 -23.90
CA ASP A 238 30.53 5.28 -24.02
C ASP A 238 29.59 4.05 -24.03
N PRO A 239 29.54 3.28 -25.12
CA PRO A 239 28.69 2.11 -25.25
C PRO A 239 29.20 0.88 -24.49
N THR A 240 30.43 0.89 -23.98
CA THR A 240 31.04 -0.26 -23.26
C THR A 240 30.68 -0.30 -21.77
N ILE A 241 30.14 0.80 -21.25
CA ILE A 241 29.71 0.96 -19.87
C ILE A 241 28.29 0.43 -19.72
N SER A 242 28.09 -0.42 -18.72
CA SER A 242 26.79 -1.02 -18.46
C SER A 242 25.72 0.05 -18.14
N PRO A 243 24.46 -0.10 -18.58
CA PRO A 243 23.37 0.79 -18.20
C PRO A 243 23.26 1.01 -16.67
N ILE A 244 23.47 -0.02 -15.86
CA ILE A 244 23.48 0.08 -14.39
C ILE A 244 24.68 0.91 -13.92
N GLU A 245 25.88 0.67 -14.43
CA GLU A 245 27.09 1.42 -14.07
C GLU A 245 26.94 2.91 -14.41
N LYS A 246 26.43 3.21 -15.61
CA LYS A 246 26.15 4.58 -16.05
C LYS A 246 25.19 5.29 -15.11
N GLU A 247 24.07 4.66 -14.75
CA GLU A 247 23.14 5.23 -13.77
C GLU A 247 23.75 5.30 -12.36
N GLY A 248 24.67 4.40 -12.01
CA GLY A 248 25.46 4.44 -10.78
C GLY A 248 26.31 5.71 -10.69
N MET A 249 27.06 6.05 -11.74
CA MET A 249 27.90 7.26 -11.80
C MET A 249 27.08 8.55 -11.65
N ILE A 250 25.87 8.59 -12.23
CA ILE A 250 24.94 9.72 -12.04
C ILE A 250 24.55 9.84 -10.56
N SER A 251 24.29 8.70 -9.93
CA SER A 251 23.89 8.63 -8.52
C SER A 251 25.01 9.09 -7.59
N ASP A 252 26.27 8.77 -7.91
CA ASP A 252 27.44 9.26 -7.17
C ASP A 252 27.55 10.79 -7.23
N LYS A 253 27.40 11.39 -8.42
CA LYS A 253 27.42 12.86 -8.56
C LYS A 253 26.30 13.54 -7.77
N VAL A 254 25.08 13.00 -7.84
CA VAL A 254 23.93 13.52 -7.09
C VAL A 254 24.14 13.38 -5.58
N LEU A 255 24.69 12.24 -5.13
CA LEU A 255 24.97 12.00 -3.72
C LEU A 255 25.98 13.03 -3.17
N GLU A 256 27.04 13.34 -3.92
CA GLU A 256 28.01 14.36 -3.53
C GLU A 256 27.40 15.76 -3.44
N GLU A 257 26.50 16.13 -4.36
CA GLU A 257 25.75 17.39 -4.27
C GLU A 257 24.84 17.45 -3.02
N LEU A 258 24.18 16.35 -2.67
CA LEU A 258 23.31 16.29 -1.49
C LEU A 258 24.08 16.33 -0.18
N LYS A 259 25.23 15.65 -0.11
CA LYS A 259 26.15 15.74 1.03
C LYS A 259 26.60 17.18 1.25
N LYS A 260 26.94 17.93 0.18
CA LYS A 260 27.30 19.36 0.27
C LYS A 260 26.17 20.23 0.80
N ARG A 261 24.92 19.93 0.43
CA ARG A 261 23.71 20.65 0.90
C ARG A 261 23.22 20.24 2.28
N LYS A 262 23.76 19.17 2.86
CA LYS A 262 23.28 18.54 4.12
C LYS A 262 21.79 18.14 4.06
N ASP A 263 21.26 17.86 2.87
CA ASP A 263 19.87 17.40 2.68
C ASP A 263 19.80 15.88 2.91
N ARG A 264 19.25 15.49 4.08
CA ARG A 264 19.11 14.08 4.49
C ARG A 264 17.65 13.70 4.54
N THR A 265 17.33 12.54 4.00
CA THR A 265 15.98 11.96 4.03
C THR A 265 16.10 10.49 4.36
N SER A 266 15.59 10.09 5.52
CA SER A 266 15.58 8.68 5.92
C SER A 266 14.63 7.87 5.04
N ILE A 267 15.14 6.74 4.55
CA ILE A 267 14.46 5.79 3.68
C ILE A 267 14.54 4.43 4.36
N LEU A 268 13.39 3.79 4.53
CA LEU A 268 13.28 2.43 4.99
C LEU A 268 12.05 1.76 4.36
N PHE A 269 12.29 0.78 3.49
CA PHE A 269 11.22 0.01 2.86
C PHE A 269 11.63 -1.45 2.70
N THR A 270 10.63 -2.31 2.53
CA THR A 270 10.82 -3.72 2.17
C THR A 270 10.59 -3.88 0.68
N CYS A 271 11.45 -4.63 0.00
CA CYS A 271 11.30 -5.04 -1.39
C CYS A 271 11.13 -6.56 -1.44
N VAL A 272 9.99 -7.03 -1.91
CA VAL A 272 9.66 -8.45 -2.08
C VAL A 272 9.72 -8.77 -3.56
N ILE A 273 10.50 -9.78 -3.92
CA ILE A 273 10.66 -10.27 -5.29
C ILE A 273 10.09 -11.68 -5.31
N GLU A 274 9.04 -11.92 -6.08
CA GLU A 274 8.34 -13.18 -6.12
C GLU A 274 8.27 -13.72 -7.55
N LYS A 275 8.56 -15.01 -7.71
CA LYS A 275 8.53 -15.73 -8.97
C LYS A 275 7.09 -16.14 -9.28
N GLN A 276 6.58 -15.66 -10.41
CA GLN A 276 5.29 -16.05 -10.95
C GLN A 276 5.50 -16.98 -12.14
N ARG A 277 4.83 -18.14 -12.14
CA ARG A 277 4.97 -19.14 -13.21
C ARG A 277 3.99 -18.90 -14.36
N ASN A 278 2.79 -18.36 -14.09
CA ASN A 278 1.74 -18.16 -15.08
C ASN A 278 1.08 -16.76 -14.95
N PRO A 279 1.44 -15.76 -15.78
CA PRO A 279 2.52 -15.78 -16.78
C PRO A 279 3.92 -15.77 -16.13
N ARG A 280 4.93 -16.32 -16.81
CA ARG A 280 6.33 -16.33 -16.32
C ARG A 280 6.85 -14.89 -16.13
N MET A 281 6.99 -14.44 -14.89
CA MET A 281 7.49 -13.11 -14.54
C MET A 281 7.97 -13.04 -13.08
N ALA A 282 8.68 -11.97 -12.75
CA ALA A 282 9.08 -11.66 -11.39
C ALA A 282 8.27 -10.44 -10.97
N SER A 283 7.41 -10.60 -9.96
CA SER A 283 6.70 -9.48 -9.35
C SER A 283 7.57 -8.87 -8.27
N VAL A 284 7.79 -7.55 -8.36
CA VAL A 284 8.53 -6.78 -7.37
C VAL A 284 7.54 -5.87 -6.66
N THR A 285 7.41 -6.08 -5.35
CA THR A 285 6.52 -5.31 -4.47
C THR A 285 7.36 -4.55 -3.47
N ILE A 286 7.27 -3.23 -3.46
CA ILE A 286 7.89 -2.42 -2.41
C ILE A 286 6.84 -1.88 -1.43
N THR A 287 7.14 -1.97 -0.13
CA THR A 287 6.24 -1.54 0.95
C THR A 287 7.00 -0.64 1.90
N ASP A 288 6.44 0.53 2.19
CA ASP A 288 7.04 1.48 3.13
C ASP A 288 7.01 0.90 4.55
N ARG A 289 8.14 0.98 5.25
CA ARG A 289 8.25 0.54 6.65
C ARG A 289 8.27 1.72 7.61
N GLN A 290 8.80 2.88 7.19
CA GLN A 290 8.95 4.08 8.03
C GLN A 290 9.57 5.29 7.29
N SER A 291 9.58 5.31 5.97
CA SER A 291 10.14 6.42 5.20
C SER A 291 9.26 7.67 5.33
N ALA A 292 9.82 8.86 5.11
CA ALA A 292 8.98 10.04 4.88
C ALA A 292 8.08 9.76 3.64
N HIS A 293 6.75 9.74 3.80
CA HIS A 293 5.77 9.33 2.76
C HIS A 293 6.04 9.92 1.36
N LYS A 294 6.55 11.15 1.27
CA LYS A 294 6.94 11.77 -0.01
C LYS A 294 8.13 11.05 -0.67
N ALA A 295 9.16 10.71 0.12
CA ALA A 295 10.35 10.02 -0.36
C ALA A 295 10.05 8.60 -0.86
N PHE A 296 9.18 7.87 -0.15
CA PHE A 296 8.75 6.55 -0.59
C PHE A 296 8.02 6.61 -1.95
N ASN A 297 7.09 7.55 -2.13
CA ASN A 297 6.41 7.72 -3.41
C ASN A 297 7.35 8.08 -4.56
N ASP A 298 8.35 8.93 -4.30
CA ASP A 298 9.36 9.29 -5.32
C ASP A 298 10.24 8.08 -5.70
N ILE A 299 10.57 7.24 -4.73
CA ILE A 299 11.30 5.98 -4.97
C ILE A 299 10.44 4.99 -5.72
N GLY A 300 9.21 4.74 -5.27
CA GLY A 300 8.30 3.81 -5.91
C GLY A 300 7.98 4.18 -7.35
N GLY A 301 7.65 5.45 -7.60
CA GLY A 301 7.40 5.93 -8.96
C GLY A 301 8.65 5.93 -9.86
N PHE A 302 9.86 5.98 -9.29
CA PHE A 302 11.10 5.78 -10.04
C PHE A 302 11.32 4.29 -10.36
N MET A 303 11.16 3.42 -9.37
CA MET A 303 11.35 1.98 -9.50
C MET A 303 10.39 1.39 -10.53
N GLU A 304 9.09 1.67 -10.39
CA GLU A 304 8.04 1.18 -11.28
C GLU A 304 8.28 1.56 -12.75
N ARG A 305 8.71 2.80 -13.02
CA ARG A 305 8.88 3.31 -14.40
C ARG A 305 10.25 2.98 -15.01
N LYS A 306 11.32 3.04 -14.21
CA LYS A 306 12.69 2.98 -14.73
C LYS A 306 13.33 1.61 -14.63
N ILE A 307 13.08 0.86 -13.56
CA ILE A 307 13.77 -0.43 -13.33
C ILE A 307 13.44 -1.46 -14.42
N PRO A 308 12.17 -1.70 -14.83
CA PRO A 308 11.90 -2.68 -15.88
C PRO A 308 12.65 -2.38 -17.19
N ASN A 309 12.70 -1.09 -17.57
CA ASN A 309 13.41 -0.63 -18.76
C ASN A 309 14.94 -0.73 -18.61
N LEU A 310 15.46 -0.46 -17.41
CA LEU A 310 16.88 -0.56 -17.13
C LEU A 310 17.34 -2.02 -17.16
N VAL A 311 16.59 -2.92 -16.53
CA VAL A 311 16.85 -4.36 -16.55
C VAL A 311 16.86 -4.89 -17.99
N LYS A 312 15.87 -4.49 -18.81
CA LYS A 312 15.85 -4.86 -20.24
C LYS A 312 17.09 -4.38 -20.99
N LYS A 313 17.56 -3.15 -20.74
CA LYS A 313 18.77 -2.61 -21.37
C LYS A 313 20.03 -3.29 -20.88
N GLU A 314 20.10 -3.61 -19.59
CA GLU A 314 21.23 -4.32 -18.99
C GLU A 314 21.37 -5.71 -19.61
N PHE A 315 20.28 -6.46 -19.73
CA PHE A 315 20.31 -7.75 -20.41
C PHE A 315 20.75 -7.65 -21.88
N ALA A 316 20.25 -6.66 -22.63
CA ALA A 316 20.70 -6.44 -24.00
C ALA A 316 22.21 -6.15 -24.09
N HIS A 317 22.73 -5.35 -23.14
CA HIS A 317 24.17 -5.06 -23.04
C HIS A 317 24.97 -6.32 -22.66
N MET A 318 24.49 -7.11 -21.71
CA MET A 318 25.13 -8.38 -21.33
C MET A 318 25.21 -9.36 -22.50
N VAL A 319 24.15 -9.46 -23.32
CA VAL A 319 24.14 -10.26 -24.56
C VAL A 319 25.16 -9.74 -25.56
N GLN A 320 25.22 -8.42 -25.76
CA GLN A 320 26.12 -7.80 -26.73
C GLN A 320 27.61 -7.97 -26.38
N PHE A 321 27.95 -8.01 -25.08
CA PHE A 321 29.33 -8.03 -24.59
C PHE A 321 29.72 -9.33 -23.87
N GLU A 322 28.86 -10.36 -23.90
CA GLU A 322 29.07 -11.67 -23.24
C GLU A 322 29.48 -11.55 -21.76
N LYS A 323 28.82 -10.66 -21.00
CA LYS A 323 29.11 -10.43 -19.58
C LYS A 323 28.08 -11.11 -18.68
N GLU A 324 28.54 -11.77 -17.62
CA GLU A 324 27.68 -12.31 -16.55
C GLU A 324 27.51 -11.32 -15.39
N ILE A 325 26.48 -11.54 -14.56
CA ILE A 325 26.26 -10.75 -13.34
C ILE A 325 27.08 -11.39 -12.21
N ASP A 326 28.24 -10.81 -11.92
CA ASP A 326 28.94 -11.03 -10.66
C ASP A 326 28.03 -10.68 -9.47
#